data_AF-A0A2E1RA04-F1
#
_entry.id   AF-A0A2E1RA04-F1
#
_cell.length_a   1.000
_cell.length_b   1.000
_cell.length_c   1.000
_cell.angle_alpha   90.00
_cell.angle_beta   90.00
_cell.angle_gamma   90.00
#
_symmetry.space_group_name_H-M   'P 1'
#
loop_
_entity.id
_entity.type
_entity.pdbx_description
1 polymer ?
#
loop_
_entity_poly.entity_id
_entity_poly.type
_entity_poly.pdbx_seq_one_letter_code
_entity_poly.pdbx_strand_id
1 'polypeptide(L)'
;MVVTRTVAMLANESSLLVEEEVADAAGVDLAMRKGVNYPLGPLEWAEQWGWNSVVETLENLAQVNAERYKISEWLQTRANLS
;
A
#
# COMPACT_ATOMS: atom_id res chain seq x y z
N MET A 1 4.82 4.03 -15.87
CA MET A 1 4.86 2.56 -15.65
C MET A 1 3.51 2.06 -15.16
N VAL A 2 3.05 0.87 -15.59
CA VAL A 2 1.75 0.32 -15.17
C VAL A 2 1.85 -0.45 -13.85
N VAL A 3 2.84 -1.35 -13.70
CA VAL A 3 2.98 -2.23 -12.53
C VAL A 3 3.20 -1.44 -11.24
N THR A 4 4.15 -0.50 -11.22
CA THR A 4 4.48 0.32 -10.04
C THR A 4 3.27 1.07 -9.50
N ARG A 5 2.47 1.68 -10.39
CA ARG A 5 1.24 2.37 -10.01
C ARG A 5 0.21 1.42 -9.39
N THR A 6 0.05 0.23 -9.98
CA THR A 6 -0.89 -0.77 -9.47
C THR A 6 -0.48 -1.27 -8.09
N VAL A 7 0.78 -1.63 -7.90
CA VAL A 7 1.27 -2.15 -6.61
C VAL A 7 1.25 -1.07 -5.53
N ALA A 8 1.63 0.17 -5.84
CA ALA A 8 1.57 1.27 -4.88
C ALA A 8 0.13 1.54 -4.41
N MET A 9 -0.83 1.56 -5.34
CA MET A 9 -2.25 1.72 -4.98
C MET A 9 -2.79 0.55 -4.18
N LEU A 10 -2.41 -0.68 -4.53
CA LEU A 10 -2.81 -1.87 -3.80
C LEU A 10 -2.32 -1.83 -2.35
N ALA A 11 -1.06 -1.44 -2.14
CA ALA A 11 -0.48 -1.26 -0.82
C ALA A 11 -1.22 -0.17 -0.02
N ASN A 12 -1.52 0.97 -0.65
CA ASN A 12 -2.22 2.07 0.01
C ASN A 12 -3.66 1.73 0.41
N GLU A 13 -4.39 1.00 -0.43
CA GLU A 13 -5.75 0.55 -0.09
C GLU A 13 -5.69 -0.48 1.05
N SER A 14 -4.70 -1.35 1.01
CA SER A 14 -4.49 -2.37 2.05
C SER A 14 -4.14 -1.74 3.40
N SER A 15 -3.34 -0.67 3.41
CA SER A 15 -3.01 0.06 4.64
C SER A 15 -4.21 0.83 5.17
N LEU A 16 -5.13 1.31 4.31
CA LEU A 16 -6.38 1.91 4.75
C LEU A 16 -7.27 0.90 5.51
N LEU A 17 -7.38 -0.33 5.02
CA LEU A 17 -8.12 -1.39 5.73
C LEU A 17 -7.55 -1.68 7.12
N VAL A 18 -6.22 -1.56 7.28
CA VAL A 18 -5.56 -1.71 8.57
C VAL A 18 -5.79 -0.50 9.46
N GLU A 19 -5.73 0.71 8.90
CA GLU A 19 -6.01 1.97 9.60
C GLU A 19 -7.43 2.03 10.14
N GLU A 20 -8.40 1.56 9.36
CA GLU A 20 -9.82 1.49 9.72
C GLU A 20 -10.17 0.26 10.57
N GLU A 21 -9.17 -0.52 11.00
CA GLU A 21 -9.31 -1.74 11.82
C GLU A 21 -10.24 -2.81 11.22
N VAL A 22 -10.42 -2.82 9.89
CA VAL A 22 -11.22 -3.84 9.18
C VAL A 22 -10.51 -5.20 9.23
N ALA A 23 -9.19 -5.21 9.16
CA ALA A 23 -8.34 -6.37 9.32
C ALA A 23 -6.95 -5.96 9.81
N ASP A 24 -6.21 -6.88 10.42
CA ASP A 24 -4.79 -6.66 10.71
C ASP A 24 -3.93 -6.85 9.45
N ALA A 25 -2.69 -6.32 9.48
CA ALA A 25 -1.81 -6.36 8.31
C ALA A 25 -1.54 -7.80 7.81
N ALA A 26 -1.34 -8.75 8.74
CA ALA A 26 -1.14 -10.15 8.42
C ALA A 26 -2.38 -10.78 7.78
N GLY A 27 -3.58 -10.43 8.24
CA GLY A 27 -4.85 -10.86 7.70
C GLY A 27 -5.08 -10.35 6.28
N VAL A 28 -4.80 -9.07 6.01
CA VAL A 28 -4.88 -8.51 4.65
C VAL A 28 -3.92 -9.23 3.71
N ASP A 29 -2.67 -9.41 4.12
CA ASP A 29 -1.66 -10.08 3.29
C ASP A 29 -1.99 -11.56 3.02
N LEU A 30 -2.52 -12.26 4.02
CA LEU A 30 -2.99 -13.63 3.86
C LEU A 30 -4.19 -13.70 2.92
N ALA A 31 -5.17 -12.80 3.09
CA ALA A 31 -6.37 -12.74 2.26
C ALA A 31 -6.02 -12.51 0.79
N MET A 32 -5.06 -11.64 0.49
CA MET A 32 -4.65 -11.37 -0.90
C MET A 32 -3.89 -12.54 -1.53
N ARG A 33 -3.02 -13.21 -0.76
CA ARG A 33 -2.32 -14.41 -1.23
C ARG A 33 -3.27 -15.59 -1.46
N LYS A 34 -4.26 -15.80 -0.58
CA LYS A 34 -5.15 -16.97 -0.64
C LYS A 34 -6.44 -16.73 -1.40
N GLY A 35 -6.98 -15.52 -1.35
CA GLY A 35 -8.23 -15.14 -2.01
C GLY A 35 -8.05 -14.87 -3.50
N VAL A 36 -6.96 -14.19 -3.88
CA VAL A 36 -6.71 -13.80 -5.28
C VAL A 36 -5.36 -14.25 -5.84
N ASN A 37 -4.69 -15.17 -5.14
CA ASN A 37 -3.46 -15.82 -5.58
C ASN A 37 -2.30 -14.85 -5.88
N TYR A 38 -2.21 -13.75 -5.13
CA TYR A 38 -1.08 -12.84 -5.26
C TYR A 38 0.20 -13.52 -4.74
N PRO A 39 1.37 -13.26 -5.35
CA PRO A 39 2.62 -13.91 -4.96
C PRO A 39 3.09 -13.47 -3.56
N LEU A 40 2.76 -12.24 -3.19
CA LEU A 40 3.05 -11.63 -1.89
C LEU A 40 1.80 -10.88 -1.42
N GLY A 41 1.66 -10.71 -0.11
CA GLY A 41 0.71 -9.76 0.42
C GLY A 41 1.05 -8.32 -0.01
N PRO A 42 0.07 -7.43 -0.22
CA PRO A 42 0.32 -6.05 -0.60
C PRO A 42 1.20 -5.27 0.37
N LEU A 43 1.07 -5.49 1.69
CA LEU A 43 1.87 -4.80 2.70
C LEU A 43 3.26 -5.43 2.81
N GLU A 44 3.36 -6.76 2.80
CA GLU A 44 4.62 -7.50 2.61
C GLU A 44 5.40 -7.00 1.36
N TRP A 45 4.70 -6.74 0.26
CA TRP A 45 5.31 -6.29 -0.99
C TRP A 45 5.79 -4.84 -0.88
N ALA A 46 5.01 -3.97 -0.25
CA ALA A 46 5.40 -2.59 0.04
C ALA A 46 6.59 -2.51 0.99
N GLU A 47 6.69 -3.39 1.99
CA GLU A 47 7.84 -3.51 2.87
C GLU A 47 9.11 -3.88 2.10
N GLN A 48 9.02 -4.90 1.24
CA GLN A 48 10.15 -5.35 0.40
C GLN A 48 10.58 -4.31 -0.63
N TRP A 49 9.64 -3.56 -1.19
CA TRP A 49 9.94 -2.45 -2.09
C TRP A 49 10.53 -1.25 -1.33
N GLY A 50 10.07 -1.01 -0.10
CA GLY A 50 10.48 0.10 0.76
C GLY A 50 9.37 1.13 0.86
N TRP A 51 8.92 1.39 2.10
CA TRP A 51 7.79 2.26 2.40
C TRP A 51 7.95 3.67 1.81
N ASN A 52 9.14 4.27 1.91
CA ASN A 52 9.43 5.58 1.34
C ASN A 52 9.24 5.62 -0.19
N SER A 53 9.66 4.56 -0.90
CA SER A 53 9.49 4.50 -2.36
C SER A 53 8.03 4.34 -2.78
N VAL A 54 7.21 3.65 -1.96
CA VAL A 54 5.77 3.56 -2.18
C VAL A 54 5.11 4.93 -2.00
N VAL A 55 5.42 5.62 -0.89
CA VAL A 55 4.91 6.96 -0.60
C VAL A 55 5.31 7.95 -1.70
N GLU A 56 6.59 8.01 -2.06
CA GLU A 56 7.08 8.89 -3.13
C GLU A 56 6.36 8.60 -4.46
N THR A 57 6.09 7.33 -4.77
CA THR A 57 5.32 6.97 -5.98
C THR A 57 3.91 7.55 -5.92
N LEU A 58 3.22 7.42 -4.78
CA LEU A 58 1.86 7.91 -4.60
C LEU A 58 1.81 9.44 -4.61
N GLU A 59 2.77 10.12 -3.99
CA GLU A 59 2.90 11.58 -4.02
C GLU A 59 3.06 12.10 -5.46
N ASN A 60 3.93 11.45 -6.24
CA ASN A 60 4.11 11.78 -7.66
C ASN A 60 2.83 11.56 -8.47
N LEU A 61 2.04 10.52 -8.16
CA LEU A 61 0.75 10.28 -8.80
C LEU A 61 -0.32 11.29 -8.35
N ALA A 62 -0.29 11.72 -7.09
CA ALA A 62 -1.20 12.70 -6.50
C ALA A 62 -1.10 14.08 -7.18
N GLN A 63 0.07 14.43 -7.75
CA GLN A 63 0.23 15.65 -8.57
C GLN A 63 -0.74 15.70 -9.76
N VAL A 64 -1.17 14.54 -10.28
CA VAL A 64 -2.13 14.45 -11.39
C VAL A 64 -3.57 14.34 -10.87
N ASN A 65 -3.78 13.67 -9.73
CA ASN A 65 -5.09 13.54 -9.11
C ASN A 65 -4.96 13.30 -7.60
N ALA A 66 -4.98 14.38 -6.82
CA ALA A 66 -4.73 14.31 -5.38
C ALA A 66 -5.76 13.45 -4.63
N GLU A 67 -7.03 13.51 -5.03
CA GLU A 67 -8.12 12.77 -4.37
C GLU A 67 -7.95 11.26 -4.55
N ARG A 68 -7.61 10.82 -5.77
CA ARG A 68 -7.49 9.39 -6.09
C ARG A 68 -6.27 8.73 -5.46
N TYR A 69 -5.18 9.47 -5.27
CA TYR A 69 -3.90 8.95 -4.76
C TYR A 69 -3.61 9.44 -3.34
N LYS A 70 -4.65 9.80 -2.58
CA LYS A 70 -4.50 10.20 -1.20
C LYS A 70 -3.86 9.05 -0.40
N ILE A 71 -2.77 9.37 0.28
CA ILE A 71 -1.96 8.39 1.02
C ILE A 71 -2.56 8.21 2.40
N SER A 72 -2.74 6.96 2.83
CA SER A 72 -3.19 6.62 4.19
C SER A 72 -2.18 7.07 5.26
N GLU A 73 -2.66 7.43 6.44
CA GLU A 73 -1.81 7.84 7.56
C GLU A 73 -0.98 6.67 8.10
N TRP A 74 -1.53 5.45 8.04
CA TRP A 74 -0.79 4.24 8.39
C TRP A 74 0.46 4.07 7.53
N LEU A 75 0.34 4.28 6.22
CA LEU A 75 1.45 4.13 5.28
C LEU A 75 2.50 5.25 5.47
N GLN A 76 2.05 6.49 5.69
CA GLN A 76 2.95 7.60 6.04
C GLN A 76 3.71 7.32 7.34
N THR A 77 3.05 6.77 8.35
CA THR A 77 3.68 6.41 9.62
C THR A 77 4.76 5.35 9.43
N ARG A 78 4.52 4.33 8.61
CA ARG A 78 5.53 3.30 8.30
C ARG A 78 6.75 3.88 7.60
N ALA A 79 6.54 4.76 6.62
CA ALA A 79 7.60 5.45 5.91
C ALA A 79 8.49 6.28 6.86
N ASN A 80 7.88 6.99 7.81
CA ASN A 80 8.61 7.80 8.80
C ASN A 80 9.41 6.99 9.83
N LEU A 81 9.10 5.70 9.99
CA LEU A 81 9.80 4.79 10.90
C LEU A 81 10.92 3.99 10.22
N SER A 82 11.07 4.14 8.90
CA SER A 82 11.97 3.35 8.04
C SER A 82 13.39 3.90 7.99
#